data_AF-A0A7W1YNA9-F1
#
_entry.id   AF-A0A7W1YNA9-F1
#
_cell.length_a   1.000
_cell.length_b   1.000
_cell.length_c   1.000
_cell.angle_alpha   90.00
_cell.angle_beta   90.00
_cell.angle_gamma   90.00
#
_symmetry.space_group_name_H-M   'P 1'
#
loop_
_entity.id
_entity.type
_entity.pdbx_description
1 polymer ?
#
loop_
_entity_poly.entity_id
_entity_poly.type
_entity_poly.pdbx_seq_one_letter_code
_entity_poly.pdbx_strand_id
1 'polypeptide(L)'
;MTQQSTLEVPARLEALASISNFVVDAARGAGLDEHAVWEVQLAVDEAATNAIVHAYHEHELHGTLSISIAQEDGQFIVTLRDQGAPFDPSSVPEPDLVSPLEQRKTGGLGLFLMRKLMDDINFEREANVNVLKMAKRLPRSGLRYIALNGRIDASAAPNVQHTVHHAMASGGRWIVVDMAQVTFLSSSGLRALLMLNREIQKDRGDLRLCSLQPHVAEVFHLTGFDQIFPLYSSRHEAAASFPQA
;
A
#
# COMPACT_ATOMS: atom_id res chain seq x y z
N MET A 1 -2.11 -17.48 13.78
CA MET A 1 -3.56 -17.58 13.53
C MET A 1 -3.97 -16.26 12.91
N THR A 2 -4.27 -16.27 11.61
CA THR A 2 -4.76 -15.10 10.88
C THR A 2 -6.11 -14.71 11.46
N GLN A 3 -6.24 -13.50 11.96
CA GLN A 3 -7.51 -13.02 12.49
C GLN A 3 -8.42 -12.75 11.27
N GLN A 4 -9.47 -13.57 11.12
CA GLN A 4 -10.44 -13.43 10.05
C GLN A 4 -11.74 -12.90 10.64
N SER A 5 -12.22 -11.77 10.10
CA SER A 5 -13.48 -11.14 10.50
C SER A 5 -14.45 -11.19 9.33
N THR A 6 -15.72 -11.46 9.60
CA THR A 6 -16.76 -11.54 8.56
C THR A 6 -17.98 -10.73 8.98
N LEU A 7 -18.54 -9.99 8.03
CA LEU A 7 -19.81 -9.28 8.13
C LEU A 7 -20.77 -9.85 7.09
N GLU A 8 -21.96 -10.25 7.54
CA GLU A 8 -23.07 -10.62 6.65
C GLU A 8 -24.16 -9.57 6.72
N VAL A 9 -24.63 -9.11 5.56
CA VAL A 9 -25.68 -8.10 5.44
C VAL A 9 -26.65 -8.44 4.31
N PRO A 10 -27.90 -7.98 4.37
CA PRO A 10 -28.81 -8.05 3.24
C PRO A 10 -28.22 -7.32 2.01
N ALA A 11 -28.42 -7.87 0.81
CA ALA A 11 -28.03 -7.23 -0.44
C ALA A 11 -28.95 -6.05 -0.77
N ARG A 12 -28.85 -4.96 -0.01
CA ARG A 12 -29.65 -3.73 -0.15
C ARG A 12 -28.78 -2.49 0.12
N LEU A 13 -29.13 -1.36 -0.51
CA LEU A 13 -28.32 -0.13 -0.45
C LEU A 13 -28.14 0.41 0.97
N GLU A 14 -29.08 0.16 1.88
CA GLU A 14 -28.98 0.57 3.29
C GLU A 14 -27.84 -0.13 4.03
N ALA A 15 -27.38 -1.29 3.54
CA ALA A 15 -26.27 -2.01 4.12
C ALA A 15 -24.91 -1.39 3.82
N LEU A 16 -24.80 -0.51 2.81
CA LEU A 16 -23.52 0.08 2.38
C LEU A 16 -22.79 0.78 3.53
N ALA A 17 -23.51 1.54 4.37
CA ALA A 17 -22.90 2.21 5.53
C ALA A 17 -22.28 1.21 6.52
N SER A 18 -22.90 0.04 6.72
CA SER A 18 -22.37 -0.99 7.62
C SER A 18 -21.14 -1.68 7.04
N ILE A 19 -21.15 -1.96 5.72
CA ILE A 19 -20.01 -2.52 5.00
C ILE A 19 -18.82 -1.56 5.07
N SER A 20 -19.06 -0.29 4.74
CA SER A 20 -18.04 0.76 4.70
C SER A 20 -17.36 0.92 6.07
N ASN A 21 -18.14 1.02 7.15
CA ASN A 21 -17.60 1.12 8.52
C ASN A 21 -16.77 -0.12 8.90
N PHE A 22 -17.27 -1.32 8.63
CA PHE A 22 -16.57 -2.57 8.93
C PHE A 22 -15.20 -2.66 8.24
N VAL A 23 -15.14 -2.27 6.96
CA VAL A 23 -13.90 -2.29 6.18
C VAL A 23 -12.93 -1.21 6.64
N VAL A 24 -13.42 0.02 6.88
CA VAL A 24 -12.58 1.14 7.33
C VAL A 24 -11.93 0.84 8.68
N ASP A 25 -12.70 0.34 9.64
CA ASP A 25 -12.18 0.00 10.97
C ASP A 25 -11.13 -1.11 10.90
N ALA A 26 -11.39 -2.15 10.09
CA ALA A 26 -10.44 -3.23 9.89
C ALA A 26 -9.17 -2.78 9.14
N ALA A 27 -9.29 -1.93 8.13
CA ALA A 27 -8.18 -1.39 7.34
C ALA A 27 -7.25 -0.53 8.21
N ARG A 28 -7.82 0.36 9.03
CA ARG A 28 -7.07 1.15 10.02
C ARG A 28 -6.41 0.25 11.07
N GLY A 29 -7.16 -0.72 11.60
CA GLY A 29 -6.63 -1.70 12.55
C GLY A 29 -5.48 -2.55 12.00
N ALA A 30 -5.47 -2.78 10.68
CA ALA A 30 -4.39 -3.48 9.98
C ALA A 30 -3.15 -2.59 9.72
N GLY A 31 -3.26 -1.28 9.95
CA GLY A 31 -2.15 -0.33 9.82
C GLY A 31 -2.02 0.33 8.45
N LEU A 32 -3.05 0.28 7.60
CA LEU A 32 -3.10 1.11 6.39
C LEU A 32 -3.16 2.61 6.76
N ASP A 33 -2.54 3.46 5.92
CA ASP A 33 -2.67 4.91 6.07
C ASP A 33 -4.03 5.41 5.55
N GLU A 34 -4.41 6.66 5.88
CA GLU A 34 -5.72 7.20 5.54
C GLU A 34 -5.99 7.25 4.02
N HIS A 35 -4.95 7.39 3.20
CA HIS A 35 -5.10 7.35 1.74
C HIS A 35 -5.46 5.92 1.30
N ALA A 36 -4.70 4.92 1.75
CA ALA A 36 -4.97 3.53 1.42
C ALA A 36 -6.29 3.02 2.01
N VAL A 37 -6.68 3.49 3.19
CA VAL A 37 -8.01 3.22 3.78
C VAL A 37 -9.11 3.75 2.87
N TRP A 38 -9.00 4.98 2.38
CA TRP A 38 -9.96 5.56 1.45
C TRP A 38 -10.03 4.79 0.12
N GLU A 39 -8.88 4.38 -0.44
CA GLU A 39 -8.82 3.58 -1.67
C GLU A 39 -9.55 2.24 -1.52
N VAL A 40 -9.32 1.54 -0.39
CA VAL A 40 -9.97 0.28 -0.06
C VAL A 40 -11.48 0.48 0.14
N GLN A 41 -11.87 1.51 0.89
CA GLN A 41 -13.28 1.84 1.14
C GLN A 41 -14.02 2.06 -0.18
N LEU A 42 -13.49 2.92 -1.06
CA LEU A 42 -14.11 3.22 -2.34
C LEU A 42 -14.21 1.96 -3.22
N ALA A 43 -13.16 1.13 -3.28
CA ALA A 43 -13.20 -0.11 -4.04
C ALA A 43 -14.28 -1.07 -3.52
N VAL A 44 -14.45 -1.18 -2.19
CA VAL A 44 -15.51 -2.02 -1.61
C VAL A 44 -16.90 -1.44 -1.83
N ASP A 45 -17.07 -0.13 -1.71
CA ASP A 45 -18.37 0.53 -1.95
C ASP A 45 -18.82 0.32 -3.42
N GLU A 46 -17.89 0.40 -4.38
CA GLU A 46 -18.13 0.06 -5.79
C GLU A 46 -18.49 -1.42 -5.97
N ALA A 47 -17.73 -2.33 -5.35
CA ALA A 47 -18.00 -3.77 -5.41
C ALA A 47 -19.38 -4.13 -4.84
N ALA A 48 -19.71 -3.61 -3.66
CA ALA A 48 -20.97 -3.87 -2.99
C ALA A 48 -22.15 -3.27 -3.75
N THR A 49 -21.99 -2.05 -4.27
CA THR A 49 -23.01 -1.41 -5.13
C THR A 49 -23.25 -2.22 -6.39
N ASN A 50 -22.19 -2.72 -7.04
CA ASN A 50 -22.33 -3.57 -8.23
C ASN A 50 -23.06 -4.88 -7.91
N ALA A 51 -22.74 -5.54 -6.80
CA ALA A 51 -23.46 -6.73 -6.38
C ALA A 51 -24.94 -6.42 -6.12
N ILE A 52 -25.25 -5.38 -5.33
CA ILE A 52 -26.63 -5.03 -4.94
C ILE A 52 -27.46 -4.62 -6.17
N VAL A 53 -26.93 -3.72 -7.00
CA VAL A 53 -27.67 -3.14 -8.12
C VAL A 53 -27.72 -4.12 -9.29
N HIS A 54 -26.57 -4.61 -9.74
CA HIS A 54 -26.49 -5.40 -10.97
C HIS A 54 -26.72 -6.89 -10.73
N ALA A 55 -26.25 -7.47 -9.63
CA ALA A 55 -26.42 -8.91 -9.41
C ALA A 55 -27.78 -9.26 -8.77
N TYR A 56 -28.35 -8.38 -7.95
CA TYR A 56 -29.64 -8.62 -7.27
C TYR A 56 -30.80 -7.80 -7.84
N HIS A 57 -30.73 -6.47 -7.78
CA HIS A 57 -31.88 -5.61 -8.06
C HIS A 57 -32.36 -5.69 -9.51
N GLU A 58 -31.46 -5.65 -10.49
CA GLU A 58 -31.78 -5.79 -11.93
C GLU A 58 -32.40 -7.16 -12.28
N HIS A 59 -32.22 -8.16 -11.42
CA HIS A 59 -32.74 -9.52 -11.60
C HIS A 59 -33.87 -9.89 -10.63
N GLU A 60 -34.37 -8.91 -9.86
CA GLU A 60 -35.43 -9.12 -8.86
C GLU A 60 -35.10 -10.23 -7.83
N LEU A 61 -33.81 -10.39 -7.51
CA LEU A 61 -33.34 -11.37 -6.54
C LEU A 61 -33.25 -10.76 -5.13
N HIS A 62 -33.32 -11.63 -4.13
CA HIS A 62 -33.05 -11.29 -2.75
C HIS A 62 -32.00 -12.23 -2.17
N GLY A 63 -31.07 -11.69 -1.41
CA GLY A 63 -30.03 -12.47 -0.76
C GLY A 63 -29.18 -11.63 0.18
N THR A 64 -28.01 -12.17 0.49
CA THR A 64 -27.05 -11.61 1.43
C THR A 64 -25.71 -11.42 0.77
N LEU A 65 -25.01 -10.36 1.16
CA LEU A 65 -23.59 -10.19 0.90
C LEU A 65 -22.81 -10.64 2.14
N SER A 66 -21.75 -11.41 1.91
CA SER A 66 -20.76 -11.75 2.94
C SER A 66 -19.45 -11.03 2.61
N ILE A 67 -19.00 -10.17 3.51
CA ILE A 67 -17.73 -9.44 3.41
C ILE A 67 -16.79 -10.01 4.47
N SER A 68 -15.74 -10.70 4.04
CA SER A 68 -14.71 -11.23 4.94
C SER A 68 -13.37 -10.52 4.74
N ILE A 69 -12.68 -10.26 5.84
CA ILE A 69 -11.39 -9.58 5.86
C ILE A 69 -10.33 -10.50 6.48
N ALA A 70 -9.18 -10.58 5.84
CA ALA A 70 -8.02 -11.33 6.29
C ALA A 70 -6.73 -10.51 6.08
N GLN A 71 -5.67 -10.88 6.82
CA GLN A 71 -4.33 -10.33 6.63
C GLN A 71 -3.34 -11.46 6.36
N GLU A 72 -2.91 -11.64 5.13
CA GLU A 72 -2.03 -12.74 4.72
C GLU A 72 -0.84 -12.17 3.95
N ASP A 73 0.37 -12.68 4.22
CA ASP A 73 1.60 -12.34 3.49
C ASP A 73 1.84 -10.84 3.29
N GLY A 74 1.52 -10.03 4.31
CA GLY A 74 1.67 -8.57 4.27
C GLY A 74 0.63 -7.85 3.40
N GLN A 75 -0.51 -8.48 3.12
CA GLN A 75 -1.63 -7.89 2.39
C GLN A 75 -2.88 -7.85 3.27
N PHE A 76 -3.63 -6.76 3.14
CA PHE A 76 -5.00 -6.62 3.58
C PHE A 76 -5.92 -7.14 2.48
N ILE A 77 -6.68 -8.19 2.79
CA ILE A 77 -7.51 -8.88 1.81
C ILE A 77 -8.97 -8.70 2.19
N VAL A 78 -9.76 -8.17 1.27
CA VAL A 78 -11.22 -8.13 1.35
C VAL A 78 -11.79 -9.15 0.37
N THR A 79 -12.69 -10.00 0.83
CA THR A 79 -13.43 -10.93 -0.02
C THR A 79 -14.91 -10.67 0.10
N LEU A 80 -15.56 -10.34 -1.02
CA LEU A 80 -16.99 -10.17 -1.13
C LEU A 80 -17.59 -11.42 -1.79
N ARG A 81 -18.62 -12.00 -1.16
CA ARG A 81 -19.33 -13.17 -1.65
C ARG A 81 -20.82 -12.89 -1.77
N ASP A 82 -21.42 -13.35 -2.86
CA ASP A 82 -22.85 -13.24 -3.10
C ASP A 82 -23.39 -14.35 -4.01
N GLN A 83 -24.72 -14.52 -4.02
CA GLN A 83 -25.44 -15.51 -4.83
C GLN A 83 -26.31 -14.85 -5.91
N GLY A 84 -26.00 -13.61 -6.27
CA GLY A 84 -26.70 -12.89 -7.32
C GLY A 84 -26.40 -13.46 -8.71
N ALA A 85 -26.86 -12.74 -9.73
CA ALA A 85 -26.57 -13.10 -11.10
C ALA A 85 -25.05 -13.22 -11.36
N PRO A 86 -24.61 -14.14 -12.25
CA PRO A 86 -23.21 -14.27 -12.63
C PRO A 86 -22.65 -12.94 -13.13
N PHE A 87 -21.45 -12.58 -12.68
CA PHE A 87 -20.72 -11.45 -13.24
C PHE A 87 -19.52 -11.93 -14.06
N ASP A 88 -19.40 -11.48 -15.31
CA ASP A 88 -18.23 -11.71 -16.16
C ASP A 88 -17.43 -10.40 -16.31
N PRO A 89 -16.29 -10.24 -15.61
CA PRO A 89 -15.46 -9.04 -15.69
C PRO A 89 -14.83 -8.82 -17.07
N SER A 90 -14.70 -9.86 -17.90
CA SER A 90 -14.12 -9.76 -19.24
C SER A 90 -15.08 -9.12 -20.25
N SER A 91 -16.38 -9.14 -19.94
CA SER A 91 -17.43 -8.55 -20.77
C SER A 91 -17.56 -7.03 -20.59
N VAL A 92 -16.94 -6.46 -19.55
CA VAL A 92 -17.03 -5.03 -19.24
C VAL A 92 -15.98 -4.24 -20.04
N PRO A 93 -16.38 -3.34 -20.95
CA PRO A 93 -15.43 -2.55 -21.74
C PRO A 93 -14.71 -1.52 -20.85
N GLU A 94 -13.48 -1.15 -21.23
CA GLU A 94 -12.78 -0.05 -20.57
C GLU A 94 -13.55 1.27 -20.74
N PRO A 95 -13.64 2.10 -19.68
CA PRO A 95 -14.36 3.34 -19.75
C PRO A 95 -13.64 4.36 -20.64
N ASP A 96 -14.42 5.12 -21.40
CA ASP A 96 -13.88 6.25 -22.16
C ASP A 96 -13.60 7.44 -21.23
N LEU A 97 -12.31 7.69 -20.99
CA LEU A 97 -11.82 8.79 -20.17
C LEU A 97 -11.41 10.03 -20.98
N VAL A 98 -11.47 9.94 -22.31
CA VAL A 98 -10.93 10.97 -23.22
C VAL A 98 -12.05 11.86 -23.75
N SER A 99 -13.21 11.30 -24.07
CA SER A 99 -14.34 12.07 -24.62
C SER A 99 -14.86 13.12 -23.62
N PRO A 100 -15.49 14.21 -24.10
CA PRO A 100 -16.16 15.20 -23.24
C PRO A 100 -17.16 14.54 -22.28
N LEU A 101 -17.34 15.12 -21.08
CA LEU A 101 -18.18 14.54 -20.03
C LEU A 101 -19.63 14.29 -20.50
N GLU A 102 -20.17 15.13 -21.37
CA GLU A 102 -21.54 14.99 -21.88
C GLU A 102 -21.73 13.78 -22.82
N GLN A 103 -20.64 13.22 -23.35
CA GLN A 103 -20.65 12.08 -24.28
C GLN A 103 -20.33 10.75 -23.59
N ARG A 104 -19.91 10.79 -22.32
CA ARG A 104 -19.61 9.59 -21.54
C ARG A 104 -20.91 8.95 -21.08
N LYS A 105 -20.98 7.61 -21.15
CA LYS A 105 -22.07 6.86 -20.52
C LYS A 105 -22.01 7.07 -19.01
N THR A 106 -23.16 7.34 -18.39
CA THR A 106 -23.29 7.35 -16.93
C THR A 106 -23.10 5.93 -16.41
N GLY A 107 -22.13 5.71 -15.52
CA GLY A 107 -21.80 4.38 -14.97
C GLY A 107 -20.63 3.70 -15.70
N GLY A 108 -20.22 2.52 -15.22
CA GLY A 108 -19.14 1.72 -15.84
C GLY A 108 -17.71 2.07 -15.37
N LEU A 109 -17.56 2.98 -14.40
CA LEU A 109 -16.26 3.30 -13.82
C LEU A 109 -15.87 2.36 -12.67
N GLY A 110 -16.82 1.65 -12.04
CA GLY A 110 -16.57 0.88 -10.81
C GLY A 110 -15.45 -0.15 -10.96
N LEU A 111 -15.52 -1.03 -11.97
CA LEU A 111 -14.46 -2.03 -12.22
C LEU A 111 -13.09 -1.39 -12.51
N PHE A 112 -13.08 -0.28 -13.25
CA PHE A 112 -11.86 0.47 -13.55
C PHE A 112 -11.26 1.10 -12.28
N LEU A 113 -12.09 1.72 -11.44
CA LEU A 113 -11.66 2.30 -10.17
C LEU A 113 -11.11 1.23 -9.24
N MET A 114 -11.83 0.12 -9.05
CA MET A 114 -11.35 -0.99 -8.23
C MET A 114 -9.95 -1.46 -8.69
N ARG A 115 -9.77 -1.73 -9.99
CA ARG A 115 -8.46 -2.17 -10.55
C ARG A 115 -7.35 -1.14 -10.38
N LYS A 116 -7.68 0.15 -10.31
CA LYS A 116 -6.69 1.22 -10.14
C LYS A 116 -6.33 1.44 -8.66
N LEU A 117 -7.28 1.21 -7.75
CA LEU A 117 -7.16 1.51 -6.32
C LEU A 117 -6.58 0.33 -5.54
N MET A 118 -6.85 -0.91 -5.96
CA MET A 118 -6.36 -2.13 -5.32
C MET A 118 -5.09 -2.63 -6.00
N ASP A 119 -4.24 -3.35 -5.26
CA ASP A 119 -2.99 -3.91 -5.80
C ASP A 119 -3.23 -5.21 -6.57
N ASP A 120 -4.26 -5.97 -6.18
CA ASP A 120 -4.68 -7.19 -6.86
C ASP A 120 -6.20 -7.36 -6.74
N ILE A 121 -6.82 -7.89 -7.80
CA ILE A 121 -8.25 -8.19 -7.87
C ILE A 121 -8.44 -9.49 -8.63
N ASN A 122 -9.16 -10.41 -8.00
CA ASN A 122 -9.53 -11.70 -8.58
C ASN A 122 -11.04 -11.92 -8.48
N PHE A 123 -11.62 -12.38 -9.58
CA PHE A 123 -13.03 -12.74 -9.67
C PHE A 123 -13.16 -14.22 -9.95
N GLU A 124 -13.91 -14.92 -9.11
CA GLU A 124 -14.17 -16.34 -9.23
C GLU A 124 -15.67 -16.61 -9.10
N ARG A 125 -16.11 -17.74 -9.67
CA ARG A 125 -17.45 -18.28 -9.46
C ARG A 125 -17.30 -19.66 -8.82
N GLU A 126 -17.63 -19.77 -7.56
CA GLU A 126 -17.64 -21.03 -6.81
C GLU A 126 -19.07 -21.60 -6.83
N ALA A 127 -19.33 -22.54 -7.74
CA ALA A 127 -20.69 -23.05 -8.01
C ALA A 127 -21.69 -21.91 -8.32
N ASN A 128 -22.56 -21.56 -7.37
CA ASN A 128 -23.55 -20.49 -7.51
C ASN A 128 -23.18 -19.21 -6.75
N VAL A 129 -21.94 -19.11 -6.25
CA VAL A 129 -21.46 -17.97 -5.47
C VAL A 129 -20.48 -17.17 -6.32
N ASN A 130 -20.74 -15.87 -6.50
CA ASN A 130 -19.76 -14.91 -6.99
C ASN A 130 -18.77 -14.62 -5.86
N VAL A 131 -17.47 -14.66 -6.15
CA VAL A 131 -16.40 -14.39 -5.19
C VAL A 131 -15.47 -13.32 -5.78
N LEU A 132 -15.45 -12.15 -5.17
CA LEU A 132 -14.52 -11.07 -5.50
C LEU A 132 -13.50 -10.91 -4.38
N LYS A 133 -12.24 -11.23 -4.67
CA LYS A 133 -11.11 -11.02 -3.75
C LYS A 133 -10.33 -9.80 -4.20
N MET A 134 -10.12 -8.85 -3.31
CA MET A 134 -9.31 -7.65 -3.55
C MET A 134 -8.23 -7.55 -2.48
N ALA A 135 -6.99 -7.25 -2.88
CA ALA A 135 -5.86 -7.12 -1.97
C ALA A 135 -5.24 -5.73 -2.05
N LYS A 136 -4.87 -5.22 -0.87
CA LYS A 136 -4.09 -4.00 -0.69
C LYS A 136 -2.85 -4.33 0.13
N ARG A 137 -1.67 -3.93 -0.30
CA ARG A 137 -0.41 -4.19 0.41
C ARG A 137 -0.40 -3.39 1.71
N LEU A 138 -0.15 -4.09 2.82
CA LEU A 138 0.05 -3.44 4.10
C LEU A 138 1.40 -2.73 4.11
N PRO A 139 1.52 -1.63 4.87
CA PRO A 139 2.81 -1.04 5.14
C PRO A 139 3.66 -2.09 5.84
N ARG A 140 4.86 -2.30 5.29
CA ARG A 140 5.80 -3.26 5.83
C ARG A 140 6.13 -2.92 7.28
N SER A 141 5.83 -3.83 8.20
CA SER A 141 6.10 -3.62 9.62
C SER A 141 7.59 -3.30 9.84
N GLY A 142 7.84 -2.22 10.60
CA GLY A 142 9.16 -1.69 10.84
C GLY A 142 9.83 -0.96 9.67
N LEU A 143 9.17 -0.75 8.53
CA LEU A 143 9.68 0.13 7.47
C LEU A 143 9.51 1.60 7.85
N ARG A 144 10.56 2.40 7.68
CA ARG A 144 10.56 3.86 7.92
C ARG A 144 11.24 4.57 6.76
N TYR A 145 10.64 5.67 6.33
CA TYR A 145 11.23 6.59 5.35
C TYR A 145 11.72 7.84 6.06
N ILE A 146 12.96 8.25 5.79
CA ILE A 146 13.57 9.47 6.32
C ILE A 146 14.08 10.26 5.13
N ALA A 147 13.65 11.51 4.97
CA ALA A 147 14.19 12.40 3.94
C ALA A 147 15.27 13.29 4.58
N LEU A 148 16.46 13.30 4.00
CA LEU A 148 17.53 14.22 4.36
C LEU A 148 17.60 15.37 3.37
N ASN A 149 17.95 16.55 3.86
CA ASN A 149 18.08 17.75 3.04
C ASN A 149 19.33 18.54 3.40
N GLY A 150 19.83 19.33 2.44
CA GLY A 150 20.97 20.21 2.61
C GLY A 150 22.29 19.47 2.79
N ARG A 151 23.12 19.95 3.70
CA ARG A 151 24.49 19.46 3.91
C ARG A 151 24.51 18.40 5.01
N ILE A 152 25.16 17.27 4.75
CA ILE A 152 25.39 16.21 5.73
C ILE A 152 26.87 16.23 6.14
N ASP A 153 27.14 16.94 7.23
CA ASP A 153 28.47 17.12 7.79
C ASP A 153 28.50 16.99 9.33
N ALA A 154 29.63 17.34 9.95
CA ALA A 154 29.81 17.22 11.39
C ALA A 154 28.76 18.00 12.20
N SER A 155 28.21 19.09 11.64
CA SER A 155 27.16 19.88 12.30
C SER A 155 25.79 19.22 12.20
N ALA A 156 25.50 18.55 11.07
CA ALA A 156 24.22 17.89 10.82
C ALA A 156 24.16 16.47 11.41
N ALA A 157 25.30 15.81 11.62
CA ALA A 157 25.38 14.41 12.06
C ALA A 157 24.54 14.09 13.31
N PRO A 158 24.55 14.89 14.41
CA PRO A 158 23.74 14.60 15.59
C PRO A 158 22.24 14.56 15.31
N ASN A 159 21.74 15.45 14.43
CA ASN A 159 20.32 15.51 14.09
C ASN A 159 19.90 14.32 13.21
N VAL A 160 20.76 13.92 12.27
CA VAL A 160 20.55 12.70 11.46
C VAL A 160 20.49 11.47 12.37
N GLN A 161 21.44 11.36 13.30
CA GLN A 161 21.48 10.27 14.28
C GLN A 161 20.22 10.24 15.14
N HIS A 162 19.83 11.38 15.72
CA HIS A 162 18.63 11.49 16.53
C HIS A 162 17.37 11.03 15.77
N THR A 163 17.21 11.47 14.52
CA THR A 163 16.06 11.10 13.68
C THR A 163 16.00 9.60 13.41
N VAL A 164 17.14 8.98 13.08
CA VAL A 164 17.22 7.54 12.82
C VAL A 164 17.00 6.73 14.10
N HIS A 165 17.60 7.13 15.23
CA HIS A 165 17.37 6.47 16.52
C HIS A 165 15.92 6.55 16.98
N HIS A 166 15.24 7.68 16.78
CA HIS A 166 13.82 7.79 17.07
C HIS A 166 12.97 6.85 16.19
N ALA A 167 13.32 6.74 14.90
CA ALA A 167 12.69 5.77 14.01
C ALA A 167 12.91 4.32 14.48
N MET A 168 14.11 3.97 14.95
CA MET A 168 14.42 2.66 15.52
C MET A 168 13.63 2.39 16.82
N ALA A 169 13.62 3.35 17.74
CA ALA A 169 12.91 3.24 19.03
C ALA A 169 11.39 3.06 18.86
N SER A 170 10.83 3.57 17.75
CA SER A 170 9.42 3.36 17.37
C SER A 170 9.18 2.09 16.55
N GLY A 171 10.11 1.13 16.58
CA GLY A 171 9.99 -0.18 15.90
C GLY A 171 10.51 -0.20 14.46
N GLY A 172 11.17 0.87 14.00
CA GLY A 172 11.80 0.94 12.69
C GLY A 172 13.00 -0.01 12.59
N ARG A 173 12.89 -1.02 11.73
CA ARG A 173 13.92 -2.01 11.46
C ARG A 173 14.46 -1.94 10.03
N TRP A 174 13.64 -1.48 9.10
CA TRP A 174 13.98 -1.29 7.70
C TRP A 174 13.94 0.20 7.41
N ILE A 175 15.08 0.85 7.20
CA ILE A 175 15.12 2.31 7.05
C ILE A 175 15.54 2.67 5.64
N VAL A 176 14.69 3.40 4.93
CA VAL A 176 15.01 4.03 3.65
C VAL A 176 15.29 5.50 3.90
N VAL A 177 16.49 5.93 3.55
CA VAL A 177 16.91 7.32 3.61
C VAL A 177 16.93 7.91 2.20
N ASP A 178 16.04 8.87 1.96
CA ASP A 178 15.95 9.61 0.70
C ASP A 178 16.95 10.77 0.70
N MET A 179 17.85 10.74 -0.27
CA MET A 179 18.96 11.67 -0.44
C MET A 179 18.71 12.71 -1.53
N ALA A 180 17.50 12.78 -2.10
CA ALA A 180 17.17 13.65 -3.25
C ALA A 180 17.46 15.13 -3.00
N GLN A 181 17.36 15.59 -1.75
CA GLN A 181 17.59 16.99 -1.36
C GLN A 181 18.93 17.20 -0.66
N VAL A 182 19.82 16.21 -0.65
CA VAL A 182 21.17 16.33 -0.08
C VAL A 182 22.09 16.96 -1.11
N THR A 183 22.70 18.09 -0.75
CA THR A 183 23.54 18.92 -1.64
C THR A 183 25.03 18.82 -1.33
N PHE A 184 25.40 18.19 -0.23
CA PHE A 184 26.80 18.00 0.16
C PHE A 184 26.92 16.88 1.19
N LEU A 185 27.98 16.09 1.08
CA LEU A 185 28.32 15.04 2.03
C LEU A 185 29.81 15.08 2.34
N SER A 186 30.16 15.20 3.62
CA SER A 186 31.56 15.15 4.09
C SER A 186 31.93 13.77 4.65
N SER A 187 33.21 13.57 4.95
CA SER A 187 33.72 12.36 5.63
C SER A 187 33.05 12.11 6.99
N SER A 188 32.74 13.17 7.75
CA SER A 188 31.98 13.06 9.01
C SER A 188 30.53 12.61 8.77
N GLY A 189 29.91 13.07 7.68
CA GLY A 189 28.58 12.64 7.27
C GLY A 189 28.53 11.17 6.86
N LEU A 190 29.48 10.73 6.02
CA LEU A 190 29.66 9.32 5.66
C LEU A 190 29.85 8.43 6.90
N ARG A 191 30.70 8.86 7.83
CA ARG A 191 30.91 8.13 9.09
C ARG A 191 29.63 8.03 9.91
N ALA A 192 28.84 9.09 10.00
CA ALA A 192 27.56 9.07 10.71
C ALA A 192 26.60 8.03 10.10
N LEU A 193 26.45 8.03 8.76
CA LEU A 193 25.63 7.04 8.06
C LEU A 193 26.14 5.60 8.29
N LEU A 194 27.45 5.38 8.24
CA LEU A 194 28.07 4.07 8.49
C LEU A 194 27.77 3.55 9.90
N MET A 195 27.89 4.41 10.91
CA MET A 195 27.64 4.03 12.30
C MET A 195 26.16 3.67 12.49
N LEU A 196 25.25 4.45 11.92
CA LEU A 196 23.82 4.16 11.96
C LEU A 196 23.47 2.84 11.29
N ASN A 197 24.06 2.55 10.12
CA ASN A 197 23.85 1.27 9.44
C ASN A 197 24.30 0.09 10.33
N ARG A 198 25.49 0.20 10.94
CA ARG A 198 26.00 -0.82 11.87
C ARG A 198 25.12 -1.00 13.11
N GLU A 199 24.55 0.08 13.62
CA GLU A 199 23.66 0.04 14.79
C GLU A 199 22.35 -0.65 14.47
N ILE A 200 21.71 -0.30 13.36
CA ILE A 200 20.47 -0.94 12.88
C ILE A 200 20.69 -2.44 12.61
N GLN A 201 21.84 -2.82 12.06
CA GLN A 201 22.19 -4.21 11.79
C GLN A 201 22.32 -5.07 13.05
N LYS A 202 22.64 -4.49 14.22
CA LYS A 202 22.66 -5.23 15.50
C LYS A 202 21.28 -5.78 15.86
N ASP A 203 20.22 -5.07 15.48
CA ASP A 203 18.83 -5.46 15.71
C ASP A 203 18.22 -6.20 14.50
N ARG A 204 19.09 -6.82 13.69
CA ARG A 204 18.74 -7.53 12.44
C ARG A 204 17.96 -6.66 11.45
N GLY A 205 18.09 -5.34 11.53
CA GLY A 205 17.57 -4.39 10.56
C GLY A 205 18.58 -4.08 9.46
N ASP A 206 18.20 -3.16 8.57
CA ASP A 206 19.12 -2.64 7.56
C ASP A 206 18.74 -1.22 7.12
N LEU A 207 19.72 -0.44 6.63
CA LEU A 207 19.55 0.92 6.14
C LEU A 207 19.89 0.99 4.65
N ARG A 208 19.02 1.64 3.87
CA ARG A 208 19.21 1.84 2.43
C ARG A 208 19.12 3.30 2.06
N LEU A 209 19.87 3.65 1.03
CA LEU A 209 19.91 5.01 0.51
C LEU A 209 19.29 5.03 -0.88
N CYS A 210 18.47 6.03 -1.16
CA CYS A 210 17.93 6.23 -2.50
C CYS A 210 18.06 7.66 -2.99
N SER A 211 17.97 7.81 -4.33
CA SER A 211 17.83 9.11 -4.99
C SER A 211 19.01 10.06 -4.71
N LEU A 212 20.23 9.53 -4.67
CA LEU A 212 21.43 10.35 -4.49
C LEU A 212 21.59 11.30 -5.67
N GLN A 213 21.94 12.56 -5.38
CA GLN A 213 22.39 13.50 -6.39
C GLN A 213 23.73 13.03 -7.00
N PRO A 214 24.03 13.32 -8.29
CA PRO A 214 25.22 12.81 -8.97
C PRO A 214 26.54 13.07 -8.22
N HIS A 215 26.71 14.27 -7.67
CA HIS A 215 27.91 14.63 -6.90
C HIS A 215 28.00 13.90 -5.55
N VAL A 216 26.87 13.54 -4.93
CA VAL A 216 26.85 12.71 -3.72
C VAL A 216 27.18 11.27 -4.07
N ALA A 217 26.63 10.74 -5.17
CA ALA A 217 26.94 9.40 -5.65
C ALA A 217 28.44 9.25 -5.98
N GLU A 218 29.06 10.27 -6.59
CA GLU A 218 30.50 10.30 -6.84
C GLU A 218 31.33 10.19 -5.55
N VAL A 219 30.92 10.87 -4.48
CA VAL A 219 31.55 10.74 -3.15
C VAL A 219 31.45 9.30 -2.62
N PHE A 220 30.32 8.61 -2.79
CA PHE A 220 30.18 7.20 -2.40
C PHE A 220 31.11 6.30 -3.21
N HIS A 221 31.19 6.51 -4.53
CA HIS A 221 32.02 5.73 -5.43
C HIS A 221 33.52 5.91 -5.15
N LEU A 222 33.98 7.15 -5.01
CA LEU A 222 35.38 7.46 -4.71
C LEU A 222 35.84 6.91 -3.36
N THR A 223 34.92 6.74 -2.40
CA THR A 223 35.22 6.22 -1.05
C THR A 223 34.98 4.72 -0.90
N GLY A 224 34.40 4.05 -1.90
CA GLY A 224 34.02 2.64 -1.85
C GLY A 224 32.81 2.34 -0.95
N PHE A 225 32.04 3.36 -0.57
CA PHE A 225 30.87 3.20 0.29
C PHE A 225 29.66 2.59 -0.44
N ASP A 226 29.67 2.61 -1.76
CA ASP A 226 28.71 1.90 -2.62
C ASP A 226 28.73 0.37 -2.40
N GLN A 227 29.82 -0.19 -1.89
CA GLN A 227 29.90 -1.60 -1.50
C GLN A 227 29.23 -1.90 -0.15
N ILE A 228 29.05 -0.87 0.69
CA ILE A 228 28.47 -0.99 2.03
C ILE A 228 26.98 -0.63 2.01
N PHE A 229 26.63 0.38 1.23
CA PHE A 229 25.28 0.87 1.07
C PHE A 229 24.76 0.51 -0.32
N PRO A 230 23.80 -0.42 -0.42
CA PRO A 230 23.07 -0.60 -1.65
C PRO A 230 22.36 0.72 -2.00
N LEU A 231 22.66 1.26 -3.18
CA LEU A 231 22.13 2.54 -3.67
C LEU A 231 20.99 2.27 -4.64
N TYR A 232 19.86 2.95 -4.43
CA TYR A 232 18.65 2.78 -5.26
C TYR A 232 18.22 4.08 -5.92
N SER A 233 17.46 3.98 -7.00
CA SER A 233 16.98 5.16 -7.73
C SER A 233 15.77 5.80 -7.05
N SER A 234 14.97 5.02 -6.33
CA SER A 234 13.73 5.50 -5.67
C SER A 234 13.49 4.87 -4.28
N ARG A 235 12.63 5.53 -3.49
CA ARG A 235 12.15 4.99 -2.20
C ARG A 235 11.49 3.62 -2.36
N HIS A 236 10.70 3.45 -3.42
CA HIS A 236 9.98 2.22 -3.71
C HIS A 236 10.94 1.06 -3.96
N GLU A 237 11.95 1.26 -4.81
CA GLU A 237 12.97 0.25 -5.11
C GLU A 237 13.80 -0.12 -3.86
N ALA A 238 14.19 0.88 -3.06
CA ALA A 238 14.89 0.67 -1.80
C ALA A 238 14.05 -0.10 -0.76
N ALA A 239 12.74 0.15 -0.70
CA ALA A 239 11.85 -0.58 0.20
C ALA A 239 11.59 -2.03 -0.27
N ALA A 240 11.42 -2.22 -1.58
CA ALA A 240 11.14 -3.52 -2.18
C ALA A 240 12.28 -4.52 -2.01
N SER A 241 13.53 -4.04 -1.96
CA SER A 241 14.71 -4.90 -1.79
C SER A 241 14.82 -5.55 -0.41
N PHE A 242 13.98 -5.22 0.59
CA PHE A 242 14.17 -5.71 1.98
C PHE A 242 13.69 -7.16 2.02
N PRO A 243 14.29 -8.05 2.84
CA PRO A 243 13.89 -9.46 2.89
C PRO A 243 12.43 -9.61 3.30
N GLN A 244 11.56 -10.04 2.37
CA GLN A 244 10.13 -10.21 2.63
C GLN A 244 9.96 -11.12 3.86
N ALA A 245 9.12 -10.69 4.81
CA ALA A 245 8.93 -11.38 6.08
C ALA A 245 8.19 -12.70 5.86
#